data_AF-A0A183F398-F1
#
_entry.id   AF-A0A183F398-F1
#
_cell.length_a   1.000
_cell.length_b   1.000
_cell.length_c   1.000
_cell.angle_alpha   90.00
_cell.angle_beta   90.00
_cell.angle_gamma   90.00
#
_symmetry.space_group_name_H-M   'P 1'
#
loop_
_entity.id
_entity.type
_entity.pdbx_description
1 polymer ?
#
loop_
_entity_poly.entity_id
_entity_poly.type
_entity_poly.pdbx_seq_one_letter_code
_entity_poly.pdbx_strand_id
1 'polypeptide(L)'
;MYGETAPHIQMTCTEQGVLVNTSDNQTFELCADTNLYKPHANPMLLKLPPHVTVYAVPTDNKVYRQFHCLRWSEEVKLELVMEELNKTQSRQYYVLQLMPNVPTYLPSLRLTMTSVTLPPTPSLHSHFISDDYDIAITKKPNAAPLHCQSREATIAMNCTLNDECRCTAAENKVQCECPPYDIAEEFNRIELKLPVKTSSWELRRRKNMVIAKIPHLASSDVMIDFNRTIEQLITLEDDDVCTIANAPLEGCYSCFRDAEATVTCQSHAETVGEILCGHQAFVVSCSPKGTPSKLRFHFNTARQSQNCSIRCGNNLRYFTLEGVLKYIGDQQAPLSSLMGTSSAHSDFVWPDFAHIFNVVLGWYKTLALAAVVLLIALLVSYVCLQRLSLSF
;
A
#
# COMPACT_ATOMS: atom_id res chain seq x y z
N MET A 1 -49.29 62.17 -23.45
CA MET A 1 -48.03 61.82 -22.76
C MET A 1 -48.42 61.18 -21.44
N TYR A 2 -48.42 59.84 -21.37
CA TYR A 2 -48.54 59.14 -20.08
C TYR A 2 -47.12 58.96 -19.57
N GLY A 3 -46.78 59.63 -18.47
CA GLY A 3 -45.54 59.39 -17.74
C GLY A 3 -45.76 58.24 -16.77
N GLU A 4 -45.29 57.05 -17.12
CA GLU A 4 -45.14 55.95 -16.16
C GLU A 4 -44.08 56.35 -15.14
N THR A 5 -44.49 56.50 -13.89
CA THR A 5 -43.60 56.69 -12.75
C THR A 5 -42.97 55.34 -12.45
N ALA A 6 -41.64 55.26 -12.51
CA ALA A 6 -40.93 54.03 -12.17
C ALA A 6 -41.14 53.69 -10.68
N PRO A 7 -41.37 52.42 -10.33
CA PRO A 7 -41.56 52.00 -8.94
C PRO A 7 -40.31 52.33 -8.12
N HIS A 8 -40.51 52.93 -6.94
CA HIS A 8 -39.41 53.35 -6.07
C HIS A 8 -39.23 52.32 -4.95
N ILE A 9 -38.06 51.68 -4.92
CA ILE A 9 -37.65 50.76 -3.86
C ILE A 9 -36.54 51.42 -3.04
N GLN A 10 -36.75 51.54 -1.73
CA GLN A 10 -35.76 52.06 -0.79
C GLN A 10 -35.40 50.98 0.23
N MET A 11 -34.10 50.73 0.40
CA MET A 11 -33.60 49.74 1.36
C MET A 11 -32.84 50.44 2.48
N THR A 12 -33.04 50.01 3.73
CA THR A 12 -32.34 50.54 4.91
C THR A 12 -31.87 49.39 5.80
N CYS A 13 -30.57 49.36 6.09
CA CYS A 13 -29.99 48.35 6.97
C CYS A 13 -30.28 48.67 8.44
N THR A 14 -30.68 47.66 9.20
CA THR A 14 -30.90 47.74 10.66
C THR A 14 -30.23 46.56 11.36
N GLU A 15 -30.13 46.60 12.70
CA GLU A 15 -29.55 45.51 13.50
C GLU A 15 -30.32 44.17 13.35
N GLN A 16 -31.57 44.22 12.88
CA GLN A 16 -32.46 43.05 12.78
C GLN A 16 -32.58 42.51 11.35
N GLY A 17 -31.97 43.18 10.36
CA GLY A 17 -32.06 42.85 8.93
C GLY A 17 -32.16 44.08 8.03
N VAL A 18 -32.53 43.88 6.76
CA VAL A 18 -32.74 44.95 5.78
C VAL A 18 -34.22 45.29 5.72
N LEU A 19 -34.59 46.52 6.04
CA LEU A 19 -35.94 47.03 5.79
C LEU A 19 -36.06 47.48 4.34
N VAL A 20 -37.05 46.96 3.64
CA VAL A 20 -37.36 47.31 2.25
C VAL A 20 -38.70 48.02 2.21
N ASN A 21 -38.69 49.24 1.67
CA ASN A 21 -39.86 50.06 1.44
C ASN A 21 -40.13 50.13 -0.07
N THR A 22 -41.34 49.76 -0.50
CA THR A 22 -41.73 49.68 -1.91
C THR A 22 -42.99 50.51 -2.16
N SER A 23 -43.02 51.31 -3.22
CA SER A 23 -44.18 52.17 -3.53
C SER A 23 -45.47 51.41 -3.89
N ASP A 24 -45.39 50.23 -4.50
CA ASP A 24 -46.54 49.61 -5.20
C ASP A 24 -46.81 48.12 -4.93
N ASN A 25 -46.49 47.59 -3.73
CA ASN A 25 -46.67 46.17 -3.40
C ASN A 25 -46.10 45.20 -4.47
N GLN A 26 -45.14 45.66 -5.28
CA GLN A 26 -44.59 44.90 -6.37
C GLN A 26 -43.64 43.83 -5.86
N THR A 27 -43.65 42.68 -6.51
CA THR A 27 -42.71 41.61 -6.23
C THR A 27 -41.33 42.00 -6.72
N PHE A 28 -40.31 41.78 -5.90
CA PHE A 28 -38.92 42.07 -6.28
C PHE A 28 -38.04 40.85 -5.98
N GLU A 29 -36.95 40.72 -6.72
CA GLU A 29 -35.94 39.71 -6.50
C GLU A 29 -34.70 40.36 -5.87
N LEU A 30 -34.12 39.70 -4.87
CA LEU A 30 -32.82 40.08 -4.33
C LEU A 30 -31.75 39.16 -4.92
N CYS A 31 -30.81 39.74 -5.67
CA CYS A 31 -29.72 39.00 -6.31
C CYS A 31 -28.87 38.16 -5.32
N ALA A 32 -28.91 38.48 -4.03
CA ALA A 32 -28.15 37.79 -3.00
C ALA A 32 -28.72 36.43 -2.59
N ASP A 33 -29.98 36.12 -2.92
CA ASP A 33 -30.68 34.95 -2.37
C ASP A 33 -31.62 34.25 -3.38
N THR A 34 -31.60 34.66 -4.66
CA THR A 34 -32.40 34.10 -5.80
C THR A 34 -33.90 33.85 -5.53
N ASN A 35 -34.41 34.42 -4.44
CA ASN A 35 -35.78 34.27 -3.96
C ASN A 35 -36.63 35.47 -4.42
N LEU A 36 -37.86 35.18 -4.85
CA LEU A 36 -38.84 36.20 -5.21
C LEU A 36 -39.60 36.64 -3.96
N TYR A 37 -39.46 37.91 -3.58
CA TYR A 37 -40.08 38.48 -2.41
C TYR A 37 -41.39 39.20 -2.78
N LYS A 38 -42.48 38.85 -2.08
CA LYS A 38 -43.76 39.57 -2.16
C LYS A 38 -43.91 40.44 -0.90
N PRO A 39 -44.07 41.77 -1.01
CA PRO A 39 -44.26 42.61 0.16
C PRO A 39 -45.62 42.29 0.81
N HIS A 40 -45.62 41.88 2.08
CA HIS A 40 -46.84 41.67 2.87
C HIS A 40 -47.11 42.83 3.85
N ALA A 41 -46.09 43.68 4.07
CA ALA A 41 -46.13 44.88 4.88
C ALA A 41 -45.13 45.89 4.32
N ASN A 42 -45.40 47.18 4.46
CA ASN A 42 -44.47 48.24 4.07
C ASN A 42 -44.16 49.14 5.29
N PRO A 43 -42.91 49.17 5.81
CA PRO A 43 -41.71 48.49 5.29
C PRO A 43 -41.61 47.01 5.70
N MET A 44 -41.04 46.17 4.83
CA MET A 44 -40.82 44.73 5.04
C MET A 44 -39.41 44.48 5.60
N LEU A 45 -39.27 43.73 6.70
CA LEU A 45 -37.96 43.30 7.22
C LEU A 45 -37.53 42.00 6.55
N LEU A 46 -36.39 42.03 5.87
CA LEU A 46 -35.75 40.89 5.23
C LEU A 46 -34.51 40.47 6.01
N LYS A 47 -34.45 39.19 6.38
CA LYS A 47 -33.27 38.56 6.96
C LYS A 47 -32.55 37.81 5.85
N LEU A 48 -31.46 38.39 5.36
CA LEU A 48 -30.59 37.72 4.40
C LEU A 48 -29.81 36.60 5.10
N PRO A 49 -29.56 35.47 4.44
CA PRO A 49 -28.68 34.44 4.98
C PRO A 49 -27.27 35.02 5.23
N PRO A 50 -26.60 34.64 6.33
CA PRO A 50 -25.26 35.14 6.62
C PRO A 50 -24.29 34.69 5.53
N HIS A 51 -23.57 35.64 4.92
CA HIS A 51 -22.44 35.32 4.05
C HIS A 51 -21.24 34.93 4.93
N VAL A 52 -20.86 33.66 4.87
CA VAL A 52 -19.78 33.09 5.70
C VAL A 52 -18.52 32.99 4.84
N THR A 53 -17.45 33.66 5.27
CA THR A 53 -16.13 33.47 4.68
C THR A 53 -15.36 32.48 5.55
N VAL A 54 -15.06 31.32 5.00
CA VAL A 54 -14.20 30.31 5.64
C VAL A 54 -12.77 30.53 5.19
N TYR A 55 -11.82 30.42 6.11
CA TYR A 55 -10.40 30.44 5.83
C TYR A 55 -9.71 29.36 6.66
N ALA A 56 -8.67 28.77 6.10
CA ALA A 56 -7.86 27.78 6.80
C ALA A 56 -6.66 28.47 7.48
N VAL A 57 -6.30 27.98 8.66
CA VAL A 57 -5.13 28.42 9.40
C VAL A 57 -4.20 27.22 9.56
N PRO A 58 -2.92 27.32 9.16
CA PRO A 58 -1.97 26.23 9.33
C PRO A 58 -1.76 25.92 10.81
N THR A 59 -1.78 24.64 11.17
CA THR A 59 -1.55 24.17 12.53
C THR A 59 -0.07 24.21 12.91
N ASP A 60 0.83 24.04 11.94
CA ASP A 60 2.27 24.14 12.10
C ASP A 60 2.93 24.87 10.91
N ASN A 61 4.24 25.12 11.04
CA ASN A 61 5.03 25.77 10.00
C ASN A 61 5.70 24.77 9.05
N LYS A 62 5.31 23.49 9.06
CA LYS A 62 5.92 22.47 8.22
C LYS A 62 5.29 22.48 6.84
N VAL A 63 6.15 22.49 5.83
CA VAL A 63 5.71 22.47 4.43
C VAL A 63 5.95 21.08 3.87
N TYR A 64 4.87 20.47 3.39
CA TYR A 64 4.91 19.17 2.75
C TYR A 64 4.77 19.33 1.25
N ARG A 65 5.66 18.68 0.50
CA ARG A 65 5.60 18.61 -0.96
C ARG A 65 5.00 17.27 -1.37
N GLN A 66 3.90 17.34 -2.10
CA GLN A 66 3.30 16.16 -2.71
C GLN A 66 3.72 16.02 -4.18
N PHE A 67 4.04 14.81 -4.63
CA PHE A 67 4.44 14.55 -6.01
C PHE A 67 4.18 13.09 -6.41
N HIS A 68 4.25 12.79 -7.71
CA HIS A 68 4.22 11.43 -8.23
C HIS A 68 5.19 11.30 -9.42
N CYS A 69 5.59 10.08 -9.74
CA CYS A 69 6.54 9.81 -10.83
C CYS A 69 5.77 9.38 -12.08
N LEU A 70 5.77 10.23 -13.12
CA LEU A 70 5.16 9.93 -14.42
C LEU A 70 5.97 8.92 -15.25
N ARG A 71 7.29 8.91 -15.06
CA ARG A 71 8.23 8.05 -15.80
C ARG A 71 9.33 7.58 -14.86
N TRP A 72 9.78 6.36 -15.08
CA TRP A 72 10.90 5.73 -14.40
C TRP A 72 12.01 5.48 -15.42
N SER A 73 13.27 5.63 -15.00
CA SER A 73 14.43 5.27 -15.82
C SER A 73 14.92 3.92 -15.36
N GLU A 74 14.97 2.94 -16.26
CA GLU A 74 15.46 1.60 -15.94
C GLU A 74 16.99 1.55 -15.95
N GLU A 75 17.56 0.86 -14.94
CA GLU A 75 18.99 0.61 -14.82
C GLU A 75 19.19 -0.82 -14.32
N VAL A 76 19.97 -1.62 -15.05
CA VAL A 76 20.31 -3.00 -14.68
C VAL A 76 21.78 -3.06 -14.29
N LYS A 77 22.07 -3.64 -13.13
CA LYS A 77 23.44 -3.90 -12.70
C LYS A 77 23.86 -5.29 -13.17
N LEU A 78 24.86 -5.35 -14.04
CA LEU A 78 25.40 -6.59 -14.58
C LEU A 78 26.78 -6.86 -13.98
N GLU A 79 26.94 -8.03 -13.38
CA GLU A 79 28.23 -8.56 -12.96
C GLU A 79 28.76 -9.47 -14.07
N LEU A 80 29.88 -9.08 -14.69
CA LEU A 80 30.50 -9.82 -15.79
C LEU A 80 31.87 -10.32 -15.37
N VAL A 81 32.11 -11.61 -15.59
CA VAL A 81 33.41 -12.25 -15.41
C VAL A 81 33.91 -12.70 -16.77
N MET A 82 35.07 -12.22 -17.18
CA MET A 82 35.72 -12.61 -18.44
C MET A 82 37.00 -13.36 -18.15
N GLU A 83 37.20 -14.51 -18.78
CA GLU A 83 38.44 -15.30 -18.65
C GLU A 83 39.09 -15.55 -20.02
N GLU A 84 40.34 -15.12 -20.22
CA GLU A 84 41.13 -15.37 -21.44
C GLU A 84 42.20 -16.44 -21.16
N LEU A 85 42.04 -17.64 -21.73
CA LEU A 85 42.90 -18.81 -21.48
C LEU A 85 44.37 -18.62 -21.90
N ASN A 86 44.67 -17.65 -22.78
CA ASN A 86 46.00 -17.46 -23.37
C ASN A 86 46.86 -16.40 -22.66
N LYS A 87 46.40 -15.75 -21.59
CA LYS A 87 47.17 -14.76 -20.82
C LYS A 87 47.37 -15.19 -19.38
N THR A 88 48.55 -14.88 -18.85
CA THR A 88 48.98 -15.15 -17.46
C THR A 88 48.15 -14.43 -16.38
N GLN A 89 47.28 -13.49 -16.77
CA GLN A 89 46.31 -12.83 -15.92
C GLN A 89 44.93 -12.98 -16.59
N SER A 90 44.32 -14.16 -16.41
CA SER A 90 43.22 -14.63 -17.26
C SER A 90 41.87 -14.02 -16.88
N ARG A 91 41.58 -13.79 -15.60
CA ARG A 91 40.21 -13.50 -15.11
C ARG A 91 40.00 -12.03 -14.72
N GLN A 92 39.06 -11.37 -15.40
CA GLN A 92 38.67 -9.97 -15.18
C GLN A 92 37.23 -9.89 -14.67
N TYR A 93 36.98 -8.99 -13.72
CA TYR A 93 35.68 -8.78 -13.09
C TYR A 93 35.18 -7.36 -13.35
N TYR A 94 33.96 -7.23 -13.85
CA TYR A 94 33.33 -5.95 -14.16
C TYR A 94 31.95 -5.87 -13.50
N VAL A 95 31.65 -4.72 -12.90
CA VAL A 95 30.30 -4.37 -12.42
C VAL A 95 29.80 -3.19 -13.23
N LEU A 96 28.85 -3.46 -14.12
CA LEU A 96 28.37 -2.52 -15.13
C LEU A 96 26.96 -2.03 -14.79
N GLN A 97 26.66 -0.80 -15.18
CA GLN A 97 25.31 -0.23 -15.12
C GLN A 97 24.82 -0.09 -16.56
N LEU A 98 23.93 -0.99 -16.96
CA LEU A 98 23.35 -1.01 -18.30
C LEU A 98 22.04 -0.23 -18.30
N MET A 99 21.88 0.64 -19.28
CA MET A 99 20.63 1.34 -19.59
C MET A 99 20.07 0.80 -20.91
N PRO A 100 18.74 0.68 -21.05
CA PRO A 100 18.15 0.15 -22.27
C PRO A 100 18.60 0.96 -23.49
N ASN A 101 19.01 0.26 -24.56
CA ASN A 101 19.46 0.82 -25.83
C ASN A 101 20.72 1.70 -25.76
N VAL A 102 21.49 1.64 -24.66
CA VAL A 102 22.77 2.36 -24.52
C VAL A 102 23.93 1.35 -24.57
N PRO A 103 24.79 1.38 -25.61
CA PRO A 103 25.93 0.48 -25.69
C PRO A 103 27.01 0.83 -24.66
N THR A 104 27.48 -0.18 -23.95
CA THR A 104 28.61 -0.12 -23.01
C THR A 104 29.81 -0.83 -23.61
N TYR A 105 30.94 -0.13 -23.67
CA TYR A 105 32.15 -0.60 -24.33
C TYR A 105 33.13 -1.21 -23.32
N LEU A 106 33.53 -2.47 -23.55
CA LEU A 106 34.64 -3.13 -22.89
C LEU A 106 35.80 -3.35 -23.89
N PRO A 107 37.02 -3.67 -23.43
CA PRO A 107 38.17 -3.84 -24.31
C PRO A 107 37.98 -4.91 -25.41
N SER A 108 37.34 -6.03 -25.07
CA SER A 108 37.17 -7.20 -25.96
C SER A 108 35.79 -7.30 -26.60
N LEU A 109 34.78 -6.62 -26.06
CA LEU A 109 33.39 -6.74 -26.49
C LEU A 109 32.59 -5.46 -26.17
N ARG A 110 31.43 -5.33 -26.80
CA ARG A 110 30.43 -4.31 -26.57
C ARG A 110 29.15 -4.97 -26.08
N LEU A 111 28.58 -4.44 -25.00
CA LEU A 111 27.31 -4.90 -24.44
C LEU A 111 26.23 -3.88 -24.70
N THR A 112 25.09 -4.32 -25.20
CA THR A 112 23.91 -3.47 -25.38
C THR A 112 22.71 -4.18 -24.78
N MET A 113 22.12 -3.60 -23.74
CA MET A 113 20.84 -4.09 -23.22
C MET A 113 19.73 -3.68 -24.19
N THR A 114 19.12 -4.64 -24.88
CA THR A 114 18.11 -4.39 -25.91
C THR A 114 16.72 -4.22 -25.31
N SER A 115 16.42 -4.96 -24.23
CA SER A 115 15.12 -4.91 -23.57
C SER A 115 15.25 -5.19 -22.07
N VAL A 116 14.28 -4.71 -21.30
CA VAL A 116 14.05 -5.11 -19.92
C VAL A 116 12.55 -5.23 -19.69
N THR A 117 12.12 -6.35 -19.13
CA THR A 117 10.73 -6.60 -18.74
C THR A 117 10.65 -6.62 -17.22
N LEU A 118 9.77 -5.78 -16.69
CA LEU A 118 9.53 -5.69 -15.25
C LEU A 118 8.22 -6.40 -14.89
N PRO A 119 8.16 -7.05 -13.70
CA PRO A 119 6.91 -7.60 -13.20
C PRO A 119 5.89 -6.47 -12.94
N PRO A 120 4.58 -6.75 -12.99
CA PRO A 120 3.55 -5.77 -12.63
C PRO A 120 3.82 -5.18 -11.25
N THR A 121 4.14 -3.88 -11.20
CA THR A 121 4.52 -3.19 -9.96
C THR A 121 3.65 -1.93 -9.76
N PRO A 122 2.38 -2.08 -9.33
CA PRO A 122 1.43 -0.97 -9.18
C PRO A 122 1.95 0.17 -8.30
N SER A 123 2.80 -0.15 -7.31
CA SER A 123 3.38 0.84 -6.39
C SER A 123 4.25 1.89 -7.08
N LEU A 124 4.70 1.67 -8.32
CA LEU A 124 5.42 2.68 -9.11
C LEU A 124 4.52 3.86 -9.52
N HIS A 125 3.20 3.69 -9.46
CA HIS A 125 2.20 4.74 -9.69
C HIS A 125 1.75 5.42 -8.38
N SER A 126 2.39 5.13 -7.25
CA SER A 126 2.03 5.75 -5.97
C SER A 126 2.31 7.25 -5.97
N HIS A 127 1.56 7.96 -5.14
CA HIS A 127 1.84 9.34 -4.79
C HIS A 127 2.73 9.40 -3.55
N PHE A 128 3.55 10.45 -3.47
CA PHE A 128 4.53 10.64 -2.40
C PHE A 128 4.35 11.99 -1.73
N ILE A 129 4.65 12.04 -0.44
CA ILE A 129 4.77 13.25 0.38
C ILE A 129 6.24 13.36 0.83
N SER A 130 6.80 14.57 0.80
CA SER A 130 8.17 14.87 1.23
C SER A 130 8.20 16.11 2.10
N ASP A 131 8.97 16.08 3.18
CA ASP A 131 9.29 17.24 4.04
C ASP A 131 10.69 17.81 3.75
N ASP A 132 11.24 17.50 2.58
CA ASP A 132 12.62 17.70 2.13
C ASP A 132 13.65 16.73 2.73
N TYR A 133 13.39 16.08 3.86
CA TYR A 133 14.34 15.19 4.55
C TYR A 133 13.99 13.71 4.41
N ASP A 134 12.70 13.40 4.50
CA ASP A 134 12.10 12.09 4.35
C ASP A 134 11.04 12.09 3.25
N ILE A 135 10.69 10.89 2.78
CA ILE A 135 9.63 10.69 1.78
C ILE A 135 8.73 9.58 2.30
N ALA A 136 7.43 9.75 2.16
CA ALA A 136 6.42 8.74 2.48
C ALA A 136 5.45 8.55 1.30
N ILE A 137 4.85 7.38 1.20
CA ILE A 137 3.76 7.08 0.26
C ILE A 137 2.45 7.64 0.83
N THR A 138 1.64 8.32 0.01
CA THR A 138 0.29 8.76 0.38
C THR A 138 -0.78 7.92 -0.33
N LYS A 139 -1.82 7.55 0.43
CA LYS A 139 -3.00 6.87 -0.11
C LYS A 139 -4.09 7.87 -0.51
N LYS A 140 -4.00 9.12 -0.04
CA LYS A 140 -5.03 10.15 -0.21
C LYS A 140 -4.43 11.41 -0.85
N PRO A 141 -4.04 11.36 -2.13
CA PRO A 141 -3.33 12.47 -2.76
C PRO A 141 -4.14 13.77 -2.89
N ASN A 142 -5.47 13.71 -2.87
CA ASN A 142 -6.31 14.91 -3.08
C ASN A 142 -7.11 15.28 -1.82
N ALA A 143 -6.74 14.76 -0.65
CA ALA A 143 -7.48 15.01 0.58
C ALA A 143 -7.03 16.27 1.33
N ALA A 144 -5.89 16.86 0.96
CA ALA A 144 -5.41 18.09 1.59
C ALA A 144 -6.29 19.28 1.17
N PRO A 145 -6.87 20.04 2.12
CA PRO A 145 -7.74 21.17 1.76
C PRO A 145 -6.96 22.38 1.23
N LEU A 146 -5.69 22.53 1.60
CA LEU A 146 -4.84 23.63 1.15
C LEU A 146 -3.84 23.16 0.10
N HIS A 147 -3.94 23.73 -1.10
CA HIS A 147 -3.02 23.46 -2.21
C HIS A 147 -2.27 24.71 -2.63
N CYS A 148 -0.95 24.63 -2.67
CA CYS A 148 -0.07 25.71 -3.09
C CYS A 148 0.78 25.25 -4.29
N GLN A 149 1.02 26.14 -5.24
CA GLN A 149 1.79 25.80 -6.45
C GLN A 149 3.31 25.72 -6.21
N SER A 150 3.82 26.49 -5.25
CA SER A 150 5.25 26.57 -4.93
C SER A 150 5.48 26.75 -3.44
N ARG A 151 6.73 26.51 -3.00
CA ARG A 151 7.13 26.69 -1.60
C ARG A 151 7.01 28.15 -1.16
N GLU A 152 7.36 29.07 -2.05
CA GLU A 152 7.26 30.52 -1.82
C GLU A 152 5.81 30.93 -1.64
N ALA A 153 4.90 30.38 -2.46
CA ALA A 153 3.46 30.61 -2.33
C ALA A 153 2.92 30.05 -1.01
N THR A 154 3.41 28.89 -0.57
CA THR A 154 3.07 28.35 0.76
C THR A 154 3.49 29.30 1.86
N ILE A 155 4.72 29.80 1.86
CA ILE A 155 5.21 30.72 2.91
C ILE A 155 4.42 32.04 2.91
N ALA A 156 4.06 32.54 1.72
CA ALA A 156 3.23 33.73 1.56
C ALA A 156 1.73 33.50 1.82
N MET A 157 1.31 32.26 2.10
CA MET A 157 -0.10 31.82 2.22
C MET A 157 -0.96 32.18 1.01
N ASN A 158 -0.36 32.23 -0.18
CA ASN A 158 -1.08 32.41 -1.44
C ASN A 158 -1.47 31.04 -2.01
N CYS A 159 -2.33 30.33 -1.27
CA CYS A 159 -2.75 28.97 -1.58
C CYS A 159 -4.24 28.92 -1.91
N THR A 160 -4.62 27.96 -2.74
CA THR A 160 -6.02 27.68 -3.04
C THR A 160 -6.58 26.78 -1.94
N LEU A 161 -7.62 27.26 -1.26
CA LEU A 161 -8.42 26.45 -0.36
C LEU A 161 -9.47 25.71 -1.18
N ASN A 162 -9.42 24.39 -1.13
CA ASN A 162 -10.45 23.51 -1.64
C ASN A 162 -11.07 22.81 -0.43
N ASP A 163 -12.15 23.36 0.10
CA ASP A 163 -12.81 22.87 1.30
C ASP A 163 -14.12 22.15 0.98
N GLU A 164 -14.34 21.02 1.66
CA GLU A 164 -15.63 20.32 1.70
C GLU A 164 -16.38 20.62 3.02
N CYS A 165 -16.12 21.79 3.60
CA CYS A 165 -16.70 22.21 4.87
C CYS A 165 -18.20 22.48 4.73
N ARG A 166 -19.01 21.98 5.68
CA ARG A 166 -20.44 22.25 5.75
C ARG A 166 -20.71 23.27 6.84
N CYS A 167 -21.11 24.47 6.45
CA CYS A 167 -21.48 25.54 7.37
C CYS A 167 -23.00 25.62 7.50
N THR A 168 -23.49 25.62 8.73
CA THR A 168 -24.90 25.81 9.06
C THR A 168 -25.08 27.07 9.91
N ALA A 169 -26.15 27.81 9.62
CA ALA A 169 -26.52 28.96 10.42
C ALA A 169 -27.11 28.49 11.76
N ALA A 170 -26.57 28.98 12.86
CA ALA A 170 -27.01 28.69 14.23
C ALA A 170 -27.40 30.00 14.94
N GLU A 171 -28.57 30.54 14.56
CA GLU A 171 -29.17 31.81 15.04
C GLU A 171 -28.25 33.04 14.96
N ASN A 172 -27.30 33.19 15.88
CA ASN A 172 -26.31 34.27 15.97
C ASN A 172 -24.86 33.78 15.82
N LYS A 173 -24.66 32.49 15.54
CA LYS A 173 -23.37 31.85 15.29
C LYS A 173 -23.45 31.05 14.01
N VAL A 174 -22.30 30.74 13.44
CA VAL A 174 -22.17 29.83 12.31
C VAL A 174 -21.34 28.67 12.79
N GLN A 175 -21.84 27.46 12.59
CA GLN A 175 -21.11 26.23 12.88
C GLN A 175 -20.65 25.62 11.55
N CYS A 176 -19.34 25.54 11.34
CA CYS A 176 -18.74 24.88 10.19
C CYS A 176 -18.10 23.57 10.63
N GLU A 177 -18.47 22.48 9.97
CA GLU A 177 -17.88 21.17 10.17
C GLU A 177 -17.08 20.79 8.93
N CYS A 178 -15.78 20.57 9.13
CA CYS A 178 -14.83 20.21 8.07
C CYS A 178 -14.34 18.78 8.29
N PRO A 179 -14.14 17.99 7.21
CA PRO A 179 -13.51 16.68 7.33
C PRO A 179 -12.11 16.80 7.96
N PRO A 180 -11.78 15.96 8.96
CA PRO A 180 -10.46 15.99 9.57
C PRO A 180 -9.42 15.46 8.57
N TYR A 181 -8.39 16.26 8.31
CA TYR A 181 -7.22 15.85 7.53
C TYR A 181 -5.95 16.33 8.20
N ASP A 182 -5.10 15.39 8.60
CA ASP A 182 -3.78 15.65 9.18
C ASP A 182 -2.70 15.01 8.31
N ILE A 183 -2.02 15.84 7.51
CA ILE A 183 -0.91 15.42 6.66
C ILE A 183 0.29 14.92 7.47
N ALA A 184 0.50 15.45 8.69
CA ALA A 184 1.58 15.02 9.55
C ALA A 184 1.30 13.63 10.12
N GLU A 185 0.05 13.31 10.47
CA GLU A 185 -0.34 11.95 10.84
C GLU A 185 -0.06 10.98 9.69
N GLU A 186 -0.48 11.31 8.47
CA GLU A 186 -0.25 10.46 7.29
C GLU A 186 1.24 10.27 7.01
N PHE A 187 2.03 11.34 7.05
CA PHE A 187 3.48 11.31 6.80
C PHE A 187 4.26 10.51 7.86
N ASN A 188 3.79 10.51 9.12
CA ASN A 188 4.44 9.81 10.22
C ASN A 188 4.09 8.31 10.27
N ARG A 189 3.24 7.80 9.37
CA ARG A 189 2.96 6.37 9.27
C ARG A 189 4.22 5.62 8.84
N ILE A 190 4.83 4.93 9.80
CA ILE A 190 6.10 4.20 9.65
C ILE A 190 6.05 3.20 8.48
N GLU A 191 4.89 2.58 8.25
CA GLU A 191 4.69 1.62 7.17
C GLU A 191 4.78 2.26 5.78
N LEU A 192 4.44 3.54 5.65
CA LEU A 192 4.44 4.24 4.36
C LEU A 192 5.71 5.08 4.15
N LYS A 193 6.53 5.25 5.21
CA LYS A 193 7.76 6.03 5.17
C LYS A 193 8.90 5.24 4.51
N LEU A 194 9.58 5.85 3.55
CA LEU A 194 10.70 5.22 2.84
C LEU A 194 11.91 5.05 3.80
N PRO A 195 12.68 3.95 3.69
CA PRO A 195 12.59 2.91 2.67
C PRO A 195 11.47 1.90 2.95
N VAL A 196 10.65 1.70 1.93
CA VAL A 196 9.61 0.67 1.90
C VAL A 196 10.17 -0.55 1.19
N LYS A 197 10.02 -1.73 1.80
CA LYS A 197 10.54 -2.97 1.22
C LYS A 197 9.47 -4.06 1.27
N THR A 198 9.09 -4.57 0.12
CA THR A 198 8.14 -5.68 -0.07
C THR A 198 8.84 -6.93 -0.59
N SER A 199 8.11 -8.00 -0.87
CA SER A 199 8.63 -9.18 -1.57
C SER A 199 9.15 -8.89 -2.98
N SER A 200 8.48 -8.01 -3.72
CA SER A 200 8.67 -7.85 -5.17
C SER A 200 9.44 -6.58 -5.54
N TRP A 201 9.49 -5.60 -4.64
CA TRP A 201 10.13 -4.31 -4.91
C TRP A 201 10.51 -3.59 -3.60
N GLU A 202 11.47 -2.68 -3.70
CA GLU A 202 11.89 -1.77 -2.63
C GLU A 202 11.89 -0.33 -3.16
N LEU A 203 11.19 0.57 -2.48
CA LEU A 203 11.29 2.00 -2.72
C LEU A 203 12.21 2.63 -1.68
N ARG A 204 13.25 3.32 -2.16
CA ARG A 204 14.22 4.00 -1.31
C ARG A 204 14.46 5.42 -1.79
N ARG A 205 14.81 6.30 -0.86
CA ARG A 205 15.25 7.65 -1.16
C ARG A 205 16.74 7.65 -1.46
N ARG A 206 17.15 8.33 -2.53
CA ARG A 206 18.54 8.68 -2.80
C ARG A 206 18.62 10.16 -3.14
N LYS A 207 19.12 10.96 -2.19
CA LYS A 207 19.09 12.43 -2.27
C LYS A 207 17.66 12.93 -2.49
N ASN A 208 17.33 13.52 -3.64
CA ASN A 208 15.99 14.02 -3.97
C ASN A 208 15.26 13.12 -4.99
N MET A 209 15.73 11.89 -5.17
CA MET A 209 15.13 10.93 -6.10
C MET A 209 14.59 9.73 -5.34
N VAL A 210 13.46 9.22 -5.83
CA VAL A 210 12.92 7.92 -5.42
C VAL A 210 13.49 6.88 -6.36
N ILE A 211 14.04 5.80 -5.79
CA ILE A 211 14.58 4.67 -6.55
C ILE A 211 13.77 3.43 -6.18
N ALA A 212 13.26 2.76 -7.21
CA ALA A 212 12.68 1.44 -7.10
C ALA A 212 13.74 0.38 -7.40
N LYS A 213 13.94 -0.55 -6.49
CA LYS A 213 14.75 -1.75 -6.69
C LYS A 213 13.82 -2.94 -6.82
N ILE A 214 13.90 -3.66 -7.94
CA ILE A 214 13.15 -4.89 -8.18
C ILE A 214 14.15 -6.05 -8.08
N PRO A 215 14.17 -6.80 -6.96
CA PRO A 215 15.20 -7.81 -6.71
C PRO A 215 14.99 -9.11 -7.50
N HIS A 216 13.76 -9.40 -7.93
CA HIS A 216 13.38 -10.68 -8.53
C HIS A 216 12.43 -10.49 -9.71
N LEU A 217 12.30 -11.52 -10.56
CA LEU A 217 11.36 -11.60 -11.69
C LEU A 217 11.54 -10.53 -12.80
N ALA A 218 12.64 -9.78 -12.78
CA ALA A 218 13.03 -8.93 -13.90
C ALA A 218 13.80 -9.76 -14.93
N SER A 219 13.44 -9.64 -16.20
CA SER A 219 14.17 -10.27 -17.31
C SER A 219 14.76 -9.20 -18.21
N SER A 220 15.93 -9.47 -18.76
CA SER A 220 16.62 -8.53 -19.65
C SER A 220 17.32 -9.29 -20.76
N ASP A 221 17.24 -8.72 -21.97
CA ASP A 221 17.98 -9.20 -23.12
C ASP A 221 19.23 -8.33 -23.30
N VAL A 222 20.39 -8.97 -23.34
CA VAL A 222 21.68 -8.30 -23.54
C VAL A 222 22.33 -8.85 -24.80
N MET A 223 22.55 -7.97 -25.78
CA MET A 223 23.32 -8.26 -26.97
C MET A 223 24.81 -8.09 -26.66
N ILE A 224 25.58 -9.13 -26.95
CA ILE A 224 27.04 -9.15 -26.81
C ILE A 224 27.65 -9.14 -28.20
N ASP A 225 28.46 -8.13 -28.48
CA ASP A 225 29.15 -7.95 -29.75
C ASP A 225 30.66 -8.03 -29.51
N PHE A 226 31.34 -8.98 -30.13
CA PHE A 226 32.76 -9.22 -29.88
C PHE A 226 33.61 -8.48 -30.91
N ASN A 227 34.69 -7.85 -30.45
CA ASN A 227 35.62 -7.13 -31.33
C ASN A 227 36.50 -8.06 -32.21
N ARG A 228 36.22 -9.37 -32.20
CA ARG A 228 36.91 -10.41 -32.95
C ARG A 228 35.89 -11.35 -33.58
N THR A 229 36.25 -11.99 -34.68
CA THR A 229 35.43 -13.05 -35.28
C THR A 229 35.43 -14.29 -34.38
N ILE A 230 34.24 -14.71 -33.97
CA ILE A 230 34.03 -15.97 -33.23
C ILE A 230 33.66 -17.05 -34.23
N GLU A 231 34.48 -18.09 -34.34
CA GLU A 231 34.21 -19.25 -35.20
C GLU A 231 33.19 -20.20 -34.58
N GLN A 232 33.22 -20.36 -33.25
CA GLN A 232 32.33 -21.24 -32.51
C GLN A 232 31.95 -20.62 -31.17
N LEU A 233 30.66 -20.66 -30.85
CA LEU A 233 30.11 -20.29 -29.56
C LEU A 233 29.57 -21.55 -28.88
N ILE A 234 30.07 -21.86 -27.69
CA ILE A 234 29.61 -22.99 -26.87
C ILE A 234 29.09 -22.41 -25.55
N THR A 235 27.87 -22.75 -25.19
CA THR A 235 27.30 -22.43 -23.89
C THR A 235 27.69 -23.54 -22.92
N LEU A 236 28.40 -23.17 -21.85
CA LEU A 236 28.70 -24.07 -20.74
C LEU A 236 27.74 -23.74 -19.61
N GLU A 237 26.97 -24.73 -19.17
CA GLU A 237 26.12 -24.64 -17.98
C GLU A 237 26.89 -25.24 -16.80
N ASP A 238 27.04 -24.47 -15.72
CA ASP A 238 27.68 -24.94 -14.51
C ASP A 238 26.65 -25.71 -13.66
N ASP A 239 26.63 -27.03 -13.85
CA ASP A 239 25.74 -27.95 -13.15
C ASP A 239 26.25 -28.25 -11.72
N ASP A 240 26.35 -27.21 -10.88
CA ASP A 240 26.64 -27.38 -9.45
C ASP A 240 25.40 -27.92 -8.71
N VAL A 241 25.62 -28.57 -7.57
CA VAL A 241 24.56 -29.11 -6.72
C VAL A 241 24.31 -28.15 -5.57
N CYS A 242 23.21 -27.40 -5.65
CA CYS A 242 22.78 -26.51 -4.59
C CYS A 242 21.84 -27.20 -3.61
N THR A 243 22.06 -26.97 -2.32
CA THR A 243 21.24 -27.50 -1.23
C THR A 243 20.82 -26.40 -0.28
N ILE A 244 19.54 -26.44 0.12
CA ILE A 244 18.93 -25.56 1.10
C ILE A 244 18.21 -26.44 2.12
N ALA A 245 18.43 -26.19 3.40
CA ALA A 245 17.68 -26.84 4.47
C ALA A 245 16.30 -26.20 4.65
N ASN A 246 15.35 -26.97 5.19
CA ASN A 246 14.03 -26.46 5.57
C ASN A 246 14.19 -25.30 6.56
N ALA A 247 13.41 -24.23 6.37
CA ALA A 247 13.53 -23.01 7.15
C ALA A 247 12.16 -22.52 7.63
N PRO A 248 12.09 -21.87 8.80
CA PRO A 248 10.85 -21.32 9.31
C PRO A 248 10.43 -20.05 8.55
N LEU A 249 9.12 -19.86 8.40
CA LEU A 249 8.52 -18.60 7.97
C LEU A 249 8.14 -17.74 9.19
N GLU A 250 8.65 -16.51 9.22
CA GLU A 250 8.40 -15.55 10.29
C GLU A 250 7.83 -14.25 9.74
N GLY A 251 6.99 -13.56 10.50
CA GLY A 251 6.44 -12.26 10.09
C GLY A 251 4.93 -12.20 10.23
N CYS A 252 4.27 -11.49 9.32
CA CYS A 252 2.84 -11.27 9.34
C CYS A 252 2.15 -11.63 8.03
N TYR A 253 0.84 -11.88 8.10
CA TYR A 253 -0.02 -12.08 6.94
C TYR A 253 -0.95 -10.87 6.78
N SER A 254 -1.34 -10.57 5.54
CA SER A 254 -2.15 -9.41 5.15
C SER A 254 -1.63 -8.08 5.67
N CYS A 255 -0.30 -7.95 5.76
CA CYS A 255 0.39 -6.78 6.30
C CYS A 255 1.40 -6.26 5.29
N PHE A 256 1.89 -5.04 5.52
CA PHE A 256 2.90 -4.41 4.67
C PHE A 256 4.33 -4.89 4.93
N ARG A 257 4.63 -5.36 6.16
CA ARG A 257 5.96 -5.87 6.53
C ARG A 257 6.25 -7.27 5.99
N ASP A 258 5.28 -7.89 5.32
CA ASP A 258 5.33 -9.22 4.71
C ASP A 258 5.83 -10.33 5.67
N ALA A 259 5.95 -11.55 5.16
CA ALA A 259 6.62 -12.66 5.82
C ALA A 259 8.04 -12.80 5.25
N GLU A 260 8.99 -13.19 6.08
CA GLU A 260 10.37 -13.44 5.70
C GLU A 260 10.80 -14.87 6.08
N ALA A 261 11.61 -15.50 5.23
CA ALA A 261 12.34 -16.72 5.54
C ALA A 261 13.83 -16.48 5.30
N THR A 262 14.67 -16.83 6.27
CA THR A 262 16.13 -16.80 6.08
C THR A 262 16.59 -18.20 5.70
N VAL A 263 17.00 -18.37 4.44
CA VAL A 263 17.53 -19.62 3.90
C VAL A 263 19.04 -19.54 3.78
N THR A 264 19.75 -20.66 3.93
CA THR A 264 21.20 -20.72 3.69
C THR A 264 21.46 -21.66 2.53
N CYS A 265 22.04 -21.14 1.44
CA CYS A 265 22.35 -21.95 0.27
C CYS A 265 23.80 -22.44 0.30
N GLN A 266 23.99 -23.75 0.17
CA GLN A 266 25.28 -24.42 0.11
C GLN A 266 25.49 -25.09 -1.26
N SER A 267 26.69 -24.98 -1.80
CA SER A 267 27.13 -25.51 -3.10
C SER A 267 28.62 -25.86 -3.07
N HIS A 268 29.13 -26.65 -4.03
CA HIS A 268 30.55 -27.01 -4.04
C HIS A 268 31.47 -25.87 -4.46
N ALA A 269 30.97 -24.96 -5.30
CA ALA A 269 31.64 -23.73 -5.71
C ALA A 269 30.76 -22.50 -5.43
N GLU A 270 31.30 -21.30 -5.65
CA GLU A 270 30.49 -20.08 -5.60
C GLU A 270 29.62 -20.00 -6.87
N THR A 271 28.31 -20.08 -6.69
CA THR A 271 27.34 -20.10 -7.79
C THR A 271 26.04 -19.38 -7.40
N VAL A 272 25.11 -19.25 -8.35
CA VAL A 272 23.81 -18.60 -8.17
C VAL A 272 22.71 -19.63 -8.38
N GLY A 273 21.78 -19.71 -7.44
CA GLY A 273 20.62 -20.60 -7.50
C GLY A 273 19.32 -19.85 -7.69
N GLU A 274 18.42 -20.43 -8.49
CA GLU A 274 17.04 -19.98 -8.65
C GLU A 274 16.13 -20.80 -7.74
N ILE A 275 15.41 -20.13 -6.85
CA ILE A 275 14.40 -20.73 -5.98
C ILE A 275 13.02 -20.45 -6.56
N LEU A 276 12.20 -21.47 -6.72
CA LEU A 276 10.79 -21.38 -7.11
C LEU A 276 9.92 -21.90 -5.97
N CYS A 277 9.03 -21.05 -5.46
CA CYS A 277 8.04 -21.37 -4.43
C CYS A 277 6.64 -21.01 -4.96
N GLY A 278 5.91 -21.99 -5.50
CA GLY A 278 4.62 -21.74 -6.15
C GLY A 278 4.76 -20.83 -7.39
N HIS A 279 4.28 -19.59 -7.30
CA HIS A 279 4.35 -18.58 -8.38
C HIS A 279 5.43 -17.51 -8.14
N GLN A 280 6.24 -17.65 -7.09
CA GLN A 280 7.29 -16.69 -6.74
C GLN A 280 8.66 -17.29 -7.05
N ALA A 281 9.51 -16.50 -7.69
CA ALA A 281 10.90 -16.85 -7.98
C ALA A 281 11.86 -15.94 -7.24
N PHE A 282 12.96 -16.49 -6.74
CA PHE A 282 14.02 -15.77 -6.05
C PHE A 282 15.38 -16.20 -6.58
N VAL A 283 16.34 -15.29 -6.55
CA VAL A 283 17.73 -15.57 -6.93
C VAL A 283 18.59 -15.43 -5.69
N VAL A 284 19.37 -16.46 -5.36
CA VAL A 284 20.22 -16.51 -4.17
C VAL A 284 21.66 -16.90 -4.52
N SER A 285 22.62 -16.37 -3.79
CA SER A 285 24.03 -16.76 -3.91
C SER A 285 24.33 -17.98 -3.04
N CYS A 286 25.00 -18.97 -3.61
CA CYS A 286 25.38 -20.21 -2.96
C CYS A 286 26.90 -20.29 -2.85
N SER A 287 27.40 -20.82 -1.73
CA SER A 287 28.84 -20.96 -1.48
C SER A 287 29.14 -22.20 -0.65
N PRO A 288 30.39 -22.70 -0.64
CA PRO A 288 30.77 -23.87 0.16
C PRO A 288 30.62 -23.67 1.67
N LYS A 289 30.68 -22.42 2.14
CA LYS A 289 30.48 -22.06 3.55
C LYS A 289 29.00 -21.89 3.91
N GLY A 290 28.11 -21.82 2.93
CA GLY A 290 26.71 -21.46 3.12
C GLY A 290 26.52 -19.95 3.19
N THR A 291 25.72 -19.41 2.26
CA THR A 291 25.41 -17.97 2.21
C THR A 291 23.96 -17.73 2.65
N PRO A 292 23.71 -16.95 3.71
CA PRO A 292 22.36 -16.65 4.17
C PRO A 292 21.69 -15.64 3.23
N SER A 293 20.48 -15.95 2.79
CA SER A 293 19.63 -15.12 1.94
C SER A 293 18.25 -14.95 2.57
N LYS A 294 17.70 -13.73 2.51
CA LYS A 294 16.38 -13.42 3.04
C LYS A 294 15.35 -13.43 1.90
N LEU A 295 14.44 -14.39 1.94
CA LEU A 295 13.30 -14.50 1.04
C LEU A 295 12.11 -13.79 1.67
N ARG A 296 11.34 -13.07 0.87
CA ARG A 296 10.20 -12.28 1.32
C ARG A 296 8.94 -12.69 0.58
N PHE A 297 7.85 -12.86 1.32
CA PHE A 297 6.61 -13.43 0.82
C PHE A 297 5.42 -12.62 1.32
N HIS A 298 4.45 -12.40 0.44
CA HIS A 298 3.16 -11.85 0.81
C HIS A 298 2.14 -12.99 0.95
N PHE A 299 1.54 -13.12 2.14
CA PHE A 299 0.53 -14.15 2.43
C PHE A 299 -0.73 -13.54 3.00
N ASN A 300 -1.88 -14.17 2.72
CA ASN A 300 -3.19 -13.75 3.22
C ASN A 300 -3.75 -14.64 4.34
N THR A 301 -3.04 -15.69 4.72
CA THR A 301 -3.47 -16.63 5.76
C THR A 301 -2.36 -16.88 6.77
N ALA A 302 -2.74 -17.25 8.00
CA ALA A 302 -1.81 -17.35 9.12
C ALA A 302 -0.87 -18.57 9.01
N ARG A 303 -1.41 -19.76 8.72
CA ARG A 303 -0.61 -20.99 8.62
C ARG A 303 -0.11 -21.18 7.19
N GLN A 304 1.19 -21.14 7.01
CA GLN A 304 1.85 -21.32 5.71
C GLN A 304 2.74 -22.55 5.71
N SER A 305 2.62 -23.36 4.66
CA SER A 305 3.56 -24.40 4.28
C SER A 305 3.76 -24.29 2.77
N GLN A 306 4.98 -23.97 2.35
CA GLN A 306 5.36 -23.79 0.96
C GLN A 306 6.40 -24.83 0.58
N ASN A 307 6.10 -25.57 -0.48
CA ASN A 307 7.08 -26.46 -1.10
C ASN A 307 7.85 -25.68 -2.16
N CYS A 308 9.15 -25.57 -1.96
CA CYS A 308 10.04 -24.80 -2.82
C CYS A 308 11.04 -25.73 -3.50
N SER A 309 11.46 -25.35 -4.69
CA SER A 309 12.56 -26.00 -5.40
C SER A 309 13.70 -25.02 -5.63
N ILE A 310 14.94 -25.47 -5.43
CA ILE A 310 16.14 -24.75 -5.87
C ILE A 310 16.72 -25.44 -7.09
N ARG A 311 17.06 -24.63 -8.10
CA ARG A 311 17.75 -25.04 -9.33
C ARG A 311 19.08 -24.32 -9.46
N CYS A 312 20.15 -25.09 -9.64
CA CYS A 312 21.47 -24.63 -10.05
C CYS A 312 21.88 -25.43 -11.29
N GLY A 313 21.96 -24.75 -12.44
CA GLY A 313 22.02 -25.41 -13.74
C GLY A 313 20.85 -26.38 -13.93
N ASN A 314 21.16 -27.65 -14.18
CA ASN A 314 20.19 -28.73 -14.34
C ASN A 314 19.83 -29.47 -13.04
N ASN A 315 20.50 -29.18 -11.92
CA ASN A 315 20.24 -29.87 -10.65
C ASN A 315 19.08 -29.23 -9.90
N LEU A 316 18.03 -30.02 -9.66
CA LEU A 316 16.84 -29.62 -8.91
C LEU A 316 16.78 -30.30 -7.54
N ARG A 317 16.58 -29.52 -6.47
CA ARG A 317 16.34 -30.02 -5.10
C ARG A 317 15.12 -29.34 -4.49
N TYR A 318 14.44 -30.03 -3.59
CA TYR A 318 13.24 -29.54 -2.91
C TYR A 318 13.50 -29.29 -1.44
N PHE A 319 12.85 -28.28 -0.89
CA PHE A 319 12.85 -27.94 0.53
C PHE A 319 11.51 -27.30 0.90
N THR A 320 11.17 -27.34 2.18
CA THR A 320 9.89 -26.81 2.68
C THR A 320 10.11 -25.62 3.60
N LEU A 321 9.31 -24.59 3.40
CA LEU A 321 9.21 -23.42 4.26
C LEU A 321 7.90 -23.47 5.05
N GLU A 322 7.97 -23.50 6.38
CA GLU A 322 6.77 -23.65 7.21
C GLU A 322 6.75 -22.65 8.37
N GLY A 323 5.58 -22.13 8.70
CA GLY A 323 5.44 -21.19 9.81
C GLY A 323 4.01 -20.77 10.08
N VAL A 324 3.82 -20.12 11.22
CA VAL A 324 2.55 -19.50 11.63
C VAL A 324 2.78 -18.01 11.78
N LEU A 325 2.20 -17.25 10.85
CA LEU A 325 2.35 -15.80 10.73
C LEU A 325 1.38 -15.09 11.67
N LYS A 326 1.81 -13.90 12.14
CA LYS A 326 1.01 -13.07 13.06
C LYS A 326 0.05 -12.19 12.27
N TYR A 327 -1.18 -12.03 12.77
CA TYR A 327 -2.10 -11.01 12.26
C TYR A 327 -1.68 -9.65 12.82
N ILE A 328 -1.54 -8.66 11.95
CA ILE A 328 -1.41 -7.25 12.36
C ILE A 328 -2.66 -6.57 11.84
N GLY A 329 -3.69 -6.49 12.70
CA GLY A 329 -4.88 -5.70 12.40
C GLY A 329 -4.57 -4.21 12.42
N ASP A 330 -5.34 -3.44 11.65
CA ASP A 330 -5.27 -1.98 11.67
C ASP A 330 -5.55 -1.48 13.09
N GLN A 331 -4.57 -0.81 13.72
CA GLN A 331 -4.70 -0.33 15.10
C GLN A 331 -5.75 0.79 15.24
N GLN A 332 -6.27 1.33 14.13
CA GLN A 332 -7.29 2.38 14.13
C GLN A 332 -8.74 1.83 14.06
N ALA A 333 -8.93 0.52 13.85
CA ALA A 333 -10.26 -0.10 13.75
C ALA A 333 -11.00 -0.37 15.09
N PRO A 334 -10.36 -0.74 16.22
CA PRO A 334 -11.12 -1.14 17.39
C PRO A 334 -11.64 0.04 18.23
N LEU A 335 -11.01 1.22 18.15
CA LEU A 335 -11.44 2.39 18.95
C LEU A 335 -12.57 3.19 18.29
N SER A 336 -12.59 3.25 16.96
CA SER A 336 -13.58 4.01 16.19
C SER A 336 -14.96 3.35 16.14
N SER A 337 -15.02 2.02 16.21
CA SER A 337 -16.28 1.25 16.29
C SER A 337 -16.97 1.35 17.67
N LEU A 338 -16.22 1.66 18.73
CA LEU A 338 -16.77 1.92 20.07
C LEU A 338 -17.30 3.35 20.26
N MET A 339 -16.89 4.30 19.40
CA MET A 339 -17.30 5.72 19.47
C MET A 339 -18.44 6.11 18.51
N GLY A 340 -18.93 5.17 17.69
CA GLY A 340 -20.18 5.36 16.92
C GLY A 340 -20.15 6.47 15.86
N THR A 341 -18.98 6.84 15.34
CA THR A 341 -18.81 8.02 14.47
C THR A 341 -18.21 7.73 13.08
N SER A 342 -18.31 6.51 12.54
CA SER A 342 -17.90 6.27 11.16
C SER A 342 -18.90 5.46 10.34
N SER A 343 -19.37 6.08 9.25
CA SER A 343 -19.99 5.43 8.09
C SER A 343 -18.93 4.89 7.12
N ALA A 344 -17.72 4.62 7.59
CA ALA A 344 -16.66 4.04 6.79
C ALA A 344 -16.85 2.53 6.77
N HIS A 345 -17.29 1.99 5.64
CA HIS A 345 -17.20 0.56 5.35
C HIS A 345 -15.73 0.19 5.24
N SER A 346 -15.07 -0.04 6.37
CA SER A 346 -13.85 -0.84 6.37
C SER A 346 -14.32 -2.29 6.28
N ASP A 347 -13.94 -2.96 5.18
CA ASP A 347 -14.11 -4.40 5.05
C ASP A 347 -13.38 -5.06 6.22
N PHE A 348 -14.14 -5.45 7.24
CA PHE A 348 -13.63 -6.17 8.38
C PHE A 348 -13.22 -7.56 7.90
N VAL A 349 -11.93 -7.70 7.58
CA VAL A 349 -11.33 -9.00 7.26
C VAL A 349 -11.21 -9.77 8.58
N TRP A 350 -12.17 -10.65 8.82
CA TRP A 350 -12.16 -11.55 9.96
C TRP A 350 -10.85 -12.35 9.97
N PRO A 351 -10.13 -12.44 11.12
CA PRO A 351 -9.01 -13.36 11.24
C PRO A 351 -9.44 -14.79 10.90
N ASP A 352 -8.49 -15.64 10.48
CA ASP A 352 -8.77 -17.01 10.04
C ASP A 352 -9.26 -17.89 11.22
N PHE A 353 -10.58 -17.93 11.43
CA PHE A 353 -11.22 -18.75 12.45
C PHE A 353 -11.40 -20.21 12.01
N ALA A 354 -11.05 -20.58 10.78
CA ALA A 354 -11.26 -21.96 10.29
C ALA A 354 -10.54 -22.99 11.18
N HIS A 355 -9.39 -22.60 11.74
CA HIS A 355 -8.65 -23.42 12.69
C HIS A 355 -9.37 -23.56 14.05
N ILE A 356 -9.91 -22.46 14.59
CA ILE A 356 -10.62 -22.47 15.88
C ILE A 356 -11.87 -23.34 15.77
N PHE A 357 -12.61 -23.24 14.66
CA PHE A 357 -13.76 -24.10 14.41
C PHE A 357 -13.39 -25.58 14.28
N ASN A 358 -12.28 -25.93 13.64
CA ASN A 358 -11.85 -27.34 13.53
C ASN A 358 -11.50 -27.94 14.90
N VAL A 359 -10.85 -27.18 15.78
CA VAL A 359 -10.58 -27.63 17.15
C VAL A 359 -11.89 -27.76 17.92
N VAL A 360 -12.76 -26.74 17.91
CA VAL A 360 -14.05 -26.78 18.64
C VAL A 360 -14.97 -27.91 18.15
N LEU A 361 -15.05 -28.13 16.83
CA LEU A 361 -15.83 -29.23 16.23
C LEU A 361 -15.24 -30.61 16.57
N GLY A 362 -13.92 -30.72 16.73
CA GLY A 362 -13.26 -31.93 17.19
C GLY A 362 -13.68 -32.33 18.62
N TRP A 363 -13.79 -31.35 19.51
CA TRP A 363 -14.22 -31.57 20.90
C TRP A 363 -15.72 -31.87 21.01
N TYR A 364 -16.54 -31.35 20.10
CA TYR A 364 -17.96 -31.70 20.03
C TYR A 364 -18.18 -33.17 19.66
N LYS A 365 -17.36 -33.73 18.74
CA LYS A 365 -17.42 -35.15 18.37
C LYS A 365 -17.10 -36.07 19.54
N THR A 366 -16.10 -35.75 20.36
CA THR A 366 -15.75 -36.55 21.54
C THR A 366 -16.80 -36.46 22.64
N LEU A 367 -17.38 -35.29 22.85
CA LEU A 367 -18.45 -35.07 23.84
C LEU A 367 -19.75 -35.80 23.46
N ALA A 368 -20.13 -35.77 22.19
CA ALA A 368 -21.28 -36.53 21.69
C ALA A 368 -21.09 -38.06 21.87
N LEU A 369 -19.88 -38.57 21.61
CA LEU A 369 -19.58 -39.98 21.76
C LEU A 369 -19.61 -40.42 23.23
N ALA A 370 -19.11 -39.58 24.15
CA ALA A 370 -19.21 -39.81 25.59
C ALA A 370 -20.66 -39.83 26.08
N ALA A 371 -21.52 -38.92 25.58
CA ALA A 371 -22.94 -38.87 25.93
C ALA A 371 -23.70 -40.14 25.48
N VAL A 372 -23.38 -40.66 24.29
CA VAL A 372 -23.97 -41.92 23.78
C VAL A 372 -23.54 -43.11 24.64
N VAL A 373 -22.26 -43.21 25.00
CA VAL A 373 -21.77 -44.29 25.88
C VAL A 373 -22.46 -44.24 27.25
N LEU A 374 -22.66 -43.05 27.81
CA LEU A 374 -23.31 -42.86 29.09
C LEU A 374 -24.80 -43.24 29.06
N LEU A 375 -25.51 -42.91 27.96
CA LEU A 375 -26.89 -43.35 27.72
C LEU A 375 -27.01 -44.87 27.60
N ILE A 376 -26.08 -45.52 26.88
CA ILE A 376 -26.07 -46.98 26.76
C ILE A 376 -25.81 -47.63 28.14
N ALA A 377 -24.87 -47.09 28.92
CA ALA A 377 -24.58 -47.60 30.26
C ALA A 377 -25.80 -47.48 31.19
N LEU A 378 -26.54 -46.37 31.13
CA LEU A 378 -27.77 -46.16 31.88
C LEU A 378 -28.91 -47.09 31.42
N LEU A 379 -29.04 -47.34 30.12
CA LEU A 379 -30.02 -48.29 29.59
C LEU A 379 -29.71 -49.72 30.02
N VAL A 380 -28.43 -50.14 29.95
CA VAL A 380 -28.00 -51.47 30.39
C VAL A 380 -28.20 -51.64 31.89
N SER A 381 -27.87 -50.64 32.71
CA SER A 381 -28.09 -50.72 34.15
C SER A 381 -29.58 -50.78 34.50
N TYR A 382 -30.42 -50.01 33.80
CA TYR A 382 -31.88 -50.06 33.95
C TYR A 382 -32.46 -51.44 33.59
N VAL A 383 -32.06 -52.02 32.45
CA VAL A 383 -32.51 -53.35 32.03
C VAL A 383 -32.03 -54.45 33.00
N CYS A 384 -30.80 -54.37 33.49
CA CYS A 384 -30.28 -55.30 34.50
C CYS A 384 -31.05 -55.21 35.82
N LEU A 385 -31.34 -54.01 36.31
CA LEU A 385 -32.14 -53.79 37.51
C LEU A 385 -33.58 -54.30 37.35
N GLN A 386 -34.20 -54.06 36.19
CA GLN A 386 -35.55 -54.54 35.90
C GLN A 386 -35.61 -56.07 35.79
N ARG A 387 -34.59 -56.73 35.22
CA ARG A 387 -34.48 -58.19 35.21
C ARG A 387 -34.28 -58.79 36.61
N LEU A 388 -33.54 -58.10 37.48
CA LEU A 388 -33.33 -58.51 38.87
C LEU A 388 -34.60 -58.35 39.72
N SER A 389 -35.44 -57.33 39.49
CA SER A 389 -36.69 -57.18 40.24
C SER A 389 -37.82 -58.11 39.79
N LEU A 390 -37.73 -58.70 38.59
CA LEU A 390 -38.66 -59.72 38.07
C LEU A 390 -38.29 -61.15 38.50
N SER A 391 -37.13 -61.34 39.16
CA SER A 391 -36.64 -62.63 39.64
C SER A 391 -36.84 -62.85 41.15
N PHE A 392 -37.60 -61.99 41.82
CA PHE A 392 -37.97 -62.09 43.24
C PHE A 392 -39.47 -62.35 43.41
#